data_AF-A0A0M0KZW2-F1
#
_entry.id   AF-A0A0M0KZW2-F1
#
_cell.length_a   1.000
_cell.length_b   1.000
_cell.length_c   1.000
_cell.angle_alpha   90.00
_cell.angle_beta   90.00
_cell.angle_gamma   90.00
#
_symmetry.space_group_name_H-M   'P 1'
#
loop_
_entity.id
_entity.type
_entity.pdbx_description
1 polymer ?
#
loop_
_entity_poly.entity_id
_entity_poly.type
_entity_poly.pdbx_seq_one_letter_code
_entity_poly.pdbx_strand_id
1 'polypeptide(L)'
;MEFVNPSDKGTGEVNYVNFNKTHKDSLPKPKGDGPNGGKLQSHHGLQQELAKNNLSQYGYDSKLAPTITIETGKGLPHTAITNAETARRNERMASGVGKWSTTLQEELQFMVDDLTKAGFLRNTTSQVLEKQYKMLDKLGVKFERINY
;
A
#
# COMPACT_ATOMS: atom_id res chain seq x y z
N MET A 1 25.96 3.47 -34.82
CA MET A 1 25.61 2.62 -33.67
C MET A 1 24.74 3.46 -32.76
N GLU A 2 23.42 3.31 -32.88
CA GLU A 2 22.48 3.92 -31.94
C GLU A 2 22.44 3.05 -30.67
N PHE A 3 22.73 3.67 -29.53
CA PHE A 3 22.50 3.06 -28.23
C PHE A 3 21.02 3.21 -27.90
N VAL A 4 20.29 2.10 -27.99
CA VAL A 4 18.92 2.03 -27.47
C VAL A 4 19.01 1.56 -26.01
N ASN A 5 18.65 2.45 -25.08
CA ASN A 5 18.37 2.08 -23.69
C ASN A 5 17.09 1.22 -23.65
N PRO A 6 17.11 0.00 -23.11
CA PRO A 6 15.90 -0.79 -22.91
C PRO A 6 15.32 -0.48 -21.53
N SER A 7 14.71 0.70 -21.35
CA SER A 7 13.87 0.95 -20.16
C SER A 7 12.45 1.42 -20.48
N ASP A 8 12.11 1.62 -21.76
CA ASP A 8 10.76 2.05 -22.17
C ASP A 8 10.14 1.07 -23.16
N LYS A 9 9.59 -0.04 -22.66
CA LYS A 9 8.48 -0.77 -23.29
C LYS A 9 7.52 -1.27 -22.21
N GLY A 10 6.39 -0.59 -22.10
CA GLY A 10 5.33 -0.92 -21.16
C GLY A 10 4.83 -2.36 -21.31
N THR A 11 4.88 -3.09 -20.21
CA THR A 11 3.82 -4.05 -19.88
C THR A 11 2.76 -3.22 -19.17
N GLY A 12 1.79 -2.68 -19.90
CA GLY A 12 0.85 -1.67 -19.38
C GLY A 12 0.25 -2.11 -18.03
N GLU A 13 0.45 -1.30 -17.00
CA GLU A 13 -0.19 -1.49 -15.69
C GLU A 13 -1.70 -1.64 -15.92
N VAL A 14 -2.23 -2.83 -15.65
CA VAL A 14 -3.64 -3.18 -15.91
C VAL A 14 -4.56 -2.64 -14.81
N ASN A 15 -4.00 -2.47 -13.60
CA ASN A 15 -4.74 -2.01 -12.45
C ASN A 15 -4.74 -0.49 -12.39
N TYR A 16 -5.92 0.11 -12.22
CA TYR A 16 -6.00 1.54 -11.92
C TYR A 16 -5.30 1.84 -10.59
N VAL A 17 -4.46 2.88 -10.60
CA VAL A 17 -3.83 3.42 -9.39
C VAL A 17 -3.76 4.94 -9.47
N ASN A 18 -4.21 5.61 -8.41
CA ASN A 18 -3.97 7.02 -8.19
C ASN A 18 -3.25 7.26 -6.88
N PHE A 19 -2.10 7.94 -6.91
CA PHE A 19 -1.30 8.21 -5.72
C PHE A 19 -1.79 9.44 -4.98
N ASN A 20 -2.12 9.27 -3.71
CA ASN A 20 -2.59 10.36 -2.87
C ASN A 20 -1.49 10.81 -1.90
N LYS A 21 -1.40 12.12 -1.67
CA LYS A 21 -0.53 12.67 -0.63
C LYS A 21 -1.06 12.39 0.77
N THR A 22 -2.38 12.42 0.93
CA THR A 22 -3.08 12.18 2.20
C THR A 22 -4.34 11.36 1.95
N HIS A 23 -4.78 10.59 2.94
CA HIS A 23 -6.02 9.84 2.87
C HIS A 23 -7.27 10.74 2.79
N LYS A 24 -7.31 11.79 3.62
CA LYS A 24 -8.46 12.71 3.69
C LYS A 24 -8.73 13.43 2.37
N ASP A 25 -7.67 13.65 1.58
CA ASP A 25 -7.75 14.30 0.27
C ASP A 25 -7.59 13.32 -0.89
N SER A 26 -7.82 12.03 -0.65
CA SER A 26 -7.73 11.02 -1.70
C SER A 26 -8.62 11.33 -2.90
N LEU A 27 -8.03 11.18 -4.08
CA LEU A 27 -8.64 11.37 -5.38
C LEU A 27 -8.97 10.03 -6.05
N PRO A 28 -9.94 9.98 -6.97
CA PRO A 28 -10.77 11.10 -7.41
C PRO A 28 -11.87 11.46 -6.40
N LYS A 29 -12.45 12.67 -6.56
CA LYS A 29 -13.57 13.17 -5.76
C LYS A 29 -14.70 13.60 -6.73
N PRO A 30 -15.86 12.90 -6.77
CA PRO A 30 -16.15 11.63 -6.09
C PRO A 30 -15.27 10.47 -6.62
N LYS A 31 -15.14 9.40 -5.83
CA LYS A 31 -14.30 8.25 -6.22
C LYS A 31 -14.83 7.53 -7.47
N GLY A 32 -16.14 7.34 -7.61
CA GLY A 32 -16.73 6.73 -8.81
C GLY A 32 -16.28 5.29 -9.06
N ASP A 33 -16.37 4.89 -10.33
CA ASP A 33 -15.97 3.58 -10.85
C ASP A 33 -14.62 3.68 -11.56
N GLY A 34 -13.82 2.63 -11.44
CA GLY A 34 -12.57 2.47 -12.17
C GLY A 34 -12.76 1.79 -13.53
N PRO A 35 -11.70 1.74 -14.34
CA PRO A 35 -11.75 1.22 -15.70
C PRO A 35 -12.02 -0.29 -15.78
N ASN A 36 -11.78 -1.04 -14.71
CA ASN A 36 -12.05 -2.48 -14.64
C ASN A 36 -13.42 -2.79 -14.03
N GLY A 37 -14.30 -1.78 -13.91
CA GLY A 37 -15.67 -1.93 -13.42
C GLY A 37 -15.80 -2.02 -11.90
N GLY A 38 -14.70 -1.82 -11.16
CA GLY A 38 -14.71 -1.77 -9.70
C GLY A 38 -15.01 -0.39 -9.14
N LYS A 39 -15.51 -0.31 -7.91
CA LYS A 39 -15.58 0.99 -7.21
C LYS A 39 -14.18 1.43 -6.79
N LEU A 40 -13.86 2.71 -6.93
CA LEU A 40 -12.59 3.24 -6.46
C LEU A 40 -12.60 3.44 -4.94
N GLN A 41 -11.57 2.95 -4.26
CA GLN A 41 -11.37 3.11 -2.82
C GLN A 41 -9.91 3.45 -2.50
N SER A 42 -9.73 4.27 -1.47
CA SER A 42 -8.40 4.66 -1.00
C SER A 42 -7.89 3.61 -0.02
N HIS A 43 -6.68 3.13 -0.26
CA HIS A 43 -6.00 2.07 0.47
C HIS A 43 -4.72 2.61 1.11
N HIS A 44 -4.52 2.31 2.39
CA HIS A 44 -3.29 2.64 3.11
C HIS A 44 -2.19 1.66 2.74
N GLY A 45 -0.95 2.13 2.57
CA GLY A 45 0.18 1.22 2.30
C GLY A 45 0.48 0.30 3.49
N LEU A 46 0.67 0.88 4.68
CA LEU A 46 0.69 0.13 5.93
C LEU A 46 -0.73 -0.13 6.41
N GLN A 47 -0.99 -1.31 6.99
CA GLN A 47 -2.30 -1.64 7.54
C GLN A 47 -2.72 -0.58 8.57
N GLN A 48 -3.88 0.06 8.32
CA GLN A 48 -4.25 1.30 9.01
C GLN A 48 -4.27 1.18 10.54
N GLU A 49 -4.84 0.09 11.07
CA GLU A 49 -5.01 -0.09 12.50
C GLU A 49 -3.69 -0.45 13.19
N LEU A 50 -2.84 -1.26 12.55
CA LEU A 50 -1.47 -1.53 12.97
C LEU A 50 -0.68 -0.22 13.07
N ALA A 51 -0.74 0.61 12.03
CA ALA A 51 -0.06 1.90 12.00
C ALA A 51 -0.57 2.82 13.13
N LYS A 52 -1.90 2.87 13.38
CA LYS A 52 -2.44 3.61 14.53
C LYS A 52 -1.92 3.05 15.87
N ASN A 53 -1.94 1.74 16.07
CA ASN A 53 -1.57 1.16 17.36
C ASN A 53 -0.07 1.32 17.67
N ASN A 54 0.79 1.29 16.65
CA ASN A 54 2.24 1.30 16.85
C ASN A 54 2.92 2.64 16.58
N LEU A 55 2.34 3.47 15.69
CA LEU A 55 2.96 4.72 15.25
C LEU A 55 2.33 5.99 15.84
N SER A 56 1.21 5.90 16.58
CA SER A 56 0.56 7.10 17.15
C SER A 56 1.46 7.88 18.10
N GLN A 57 2.34 7.20 18.85
CA GLN A 57 3.32 7.83 19.74
C GLN A 57 4.32 8.74 19.00
N TYR A 58 4.50 8.53 17.69
CA TYR A 58 5.34 9.33 16.81
C TYR A 58 4.55 10.43 16.06
N GLY A 59 3.26 10.60 16.35
CA GLY A 59 2.39 11.58 15.70
C GLY A 59 1.73 11.09 14.41
N TYR A 60 1.64 9.77 14.19
CA TYR A 60 0.92 9.23 13.04
C TYR A 60 -0.56 9.63 13.05
N ASP A 61 -1.04 10.19 11.94
CA ASP A 61 -2.45 10.47 11.67
C ASP A 61 -2.86 9.78 10.36
N SER A 62 -3.79 8.82 10.45
CA SER A 62 -4.27 8.10 9.27
C SER A 62 -4.96 9.01 8.26
N LYS A 63 -5.46 10.19 8.64
CA LYS A 63 -6.02 11.16 7.69
C LYS A 63 -4.93 11.81 6.83
N LEU A 64 -3.71 11.93 7.35
CA LEU A 64 -2.58 12.58 6.69
C LEU A 64 -1.62 11.58 6.04
N ALA A 65 -1.74 10.30 6.36
CA ALA A 65 -0.94 9.24 5.75
C ALA A 65 -1.15 9.17 4.22
N PRO A 66 -0.09 8.91 3.44
CA PRO A 66 -0.20 8.70 2.00
C PRO A 66 -0.95 7.41 1.72
N THR A 67 -1.74 7.42 0.65
CA THR A 67 -2.55 6.28 0.20
C THR A 67 -2.46 6.13 -1.31
N ILE A 68 -2.92 5.00 -1.80
CA ILE A 68 -3.27 4.83 -3.22
C ILE A 68 -4.78 4.68 -3.35
N THR A 69 -5.36 5.13 -4.44
CA THR A 69 -6.74 4.81 -4.80
C THR A 69 -6.72 3.73 -5.87
N ILE A 70 -7.37 2.61 -5.58
CA ILE A 70 -7.37 1.39 -6.38
C ILE A 70 -8.79 0.80 -6.40
N GLU A 71 -9.05 -0.10 -7.34
CA GLU A 71 -10.37 -0.69 -7.51
C GLU A 71 -10.68 -1.79 -6.49
N THR A 72 -11.91 -1.81 -5.99
CA THR A 72 -12.44 -2.81 -5.07
C THR A 72 -13.53 -3.64 -5.73
N GLY A 73 -13.66 -4.90 -5.30
CA GLY A 73 -14.58 -5.89 -5.85
C GLY A 73 -13.91 -7.27 -6.02
N LYS A 74 -14.71 -8.28 -6.38
CA LYS A 74 -14.20 -9.65 -6.56
C LYS A 74 -13.11 -9.68 -7.64
N GLY A 75 -11.93 -10.16 -7.27
CA GLY A 75 -10.78 -10.25 -8.17
C GLY A 75 -10.03 -8.92 -8.40
N LEU A 76 -10.41 -7.84 -7.70
CA LEU A 76 -9.79 -6.52 -7.85
C LEU A 76 -8.81 -6.20 -6.71
N PRO A 77 -7.82 -5.33 -6.96
CA PRO A 77 -6.66 -5.17 -6.09
C PRO A 77 -6.99 -4.81 -4.64
N HIS A 78 -7.91 -3.87 -4.41
CA HIS A 78 -8.24 -3.45 -3.05
C HIS A 78 -8.77 -4.62 -2.21
N THR A 79 -9.66 -5.42 -2.78
CA THR A 79 -10.23 -6.58 -2.08
C THR A 79 -9.17 -7.66 -1.86
N ALA A 80 -8.32 -7.92 -2.85
CA ALA A 80 -7.24 -8.90 -2.73
C ALA A 80 -6.28 -8.55 -1.58
N ILE A 81 -5.84 -7.28 -1.52
CA ILE A 81 -4.93 -6.80 -0.48
C ILE A 81 -5.60 -6.85 0.90
N THR A 82 -6.82 -6.32 1.03
CA THR A 82 -7.56 -6.36 2.32
C THR A 82 -7.78 -7.78 2.83
N ASN A 83 -8.01 -8.75 1.93
CA ASN A 83 -8.13 -10.15 2.30
C ASN A 83 -6.80 -10.73 2.81
N ALA A 84 -5.68 -10.39 2.18
CA ALA A 84 -4.34 -10.81 2.62
C ALA A 84 -3.98 -10.24 3.99
N GLU A 85 -4.22 -8.94 4.22
CA GLU A 85 -4.06 -8.30 5.53
C GLU A 85 -4.91 -8.97 6.61
N THR A 86 -6.17 -9.29 6.28
CA THR A 86 -7.11 -9.95 7.19
C THR A 86 -6.67 -11.37 7.51
N ALA A 87 -6.19 -12.12 6.51
CA ALA A 87 -5.68 -13.48 6.70
C ALA A 87 -4.49 -13.49 7.66
N ARG A 88 -3.47 -12.63 7.42
CA ARG A 88 -2.31 -12.51 8.31
C ARG A 88 -2.70 -12.12 9.73
N ARG A 89 -3.66 -11.20 9.90
CA ARG A 89 -4.19 -10.83 11.22
C ARG A 89 -4.86 -12.01 11.92
N ASN A 90 -5.70 -12.74 11.21
CA ASN A 90 -6.43 -13.88 11.77
C ASN A 90 -5.49 -15.02 12.17
N GLU A 91 -4.47 -15.28 11.35
CA GLU A 91 -3.42 -16.26 11.66
C GLU A 91 -2.70 -15.92 12.95
N ARG A 92 -2.24 -14.67 13.11
CA ARG A 92 -1.62 -14.21 14.37
C ARG A 92 -2.52 -14.42 15.57
N MET A 93 -3.79 -14.03 15.46
CA MET A 93 -4.77 -14.22 16.54
C MET A 93 -4.97 -15.70 16.88
N ALA A 94 -5.03 -16.58 15.88
CA ALA A 94 -5.18 -18.02 16.08
C ALA A 94 -3.94 -18.64 16.75
N SER A 95 -2.76 -18.12 16.46
CA SER A 95 -1.49 -18.53 17.10
C SER A 95 -1.26 -17.91 18.49
N GLY A 96 -2.23 -17.17 19.05
CA GLY A 96 -2.08 -16.48 20.34
C GLY A 96 -1.08 -15.32 20.31
N VAL A 97 -0.65 -14.91 19.12
CA VAL A 97 0.25 -13.79 18.89
C VAL A 97 -0.59 -12.50 18.82
N GLY A 98 -0.12 -11.43 19.47
CA GLY A 98 -0.89 -10.18 19.61
C GLY A 98 -1.35 -9.63 18.26
N LYS A 99 -2.58 -9.11 18.20
CA LYS A 99 -3.25 -8.64 16.96
C LYS A 99 -2.39 -7.67 16.12
N TRP A 100 -1.62 -6.82 16.79
CA TRP A 100 -0.81 -5.73 16.22
C TRP A 100 0.69 -5.90 16.48
N SER A 101 1.13 -7.13 16.70
CA SER A 101 2.51 -7.45 17.12
C SER A 101 3.52 -7.57 15.97
N THR A 102 3.10 -7.34 14.73
CA THR A 102 4.01 -7.25 13.60
C THR A 102 4.91 -6.04 13.74
N THR A 103 6.17 -6.23 13.36
CA THR A 103 7.14 -5.14 13.25
C THR A 103 6.81 -4.24 12.05
N LEU A 104 7.31 -3.00 12.11
CA LEU A 104 7.22 -2.09 10.96
C LEU A 104 7.87 -2.68 9.70
N GLN A 105 8.99 -3.40 9.86
CA GLN A 105 9.72 -3.97 8.74
C GLN A 105 8.92 -5.09 8.05
N GLU A 106 8.25 -5.94 8.82
CA GLU A 106 7.34 -6.96 8.28
C GLU A 106 6.17 -6.33 7.53
N GLU A 107 5.59 -5.24 8.05
CA GLU A 107 4.44 -4.57 7.42
C GLU A 107 4.83 -3.85 6.13
N LEU A 108 6.05 -3.31 6.05
CA LEU A 108 6.61 -2.79 4.80
C LEU A 108 6.81 -3.91 3.76
N GLN A 109 7.31 -5.08 4.18
CA GLN A 109 7.44 -6.23 3.28
C GLN A 109 6.08 -6.79 2.85
N PHE A 110 5.12 -6.89 3.76
CA PHE A 110 3.76 -7.34 3.43
C PHE A 110 3.07 -6.43 2.42
N MET A 111 3.23 -5.12 2.55
CA MET A 111 2.73 -4.18 1.55
C MET A 111 3.33 -4.44 0.17
N VAL A 112 4.65 -4.65 0.09
CA VAL A 112 5.34 -4.98 -1.18
C VAL A 112 4.80 -6.28 -1.77
N ASP A 113 4.69 -7.33 -0.96
CA ASP A 113 4.19 -8.64 -1.36
C ASP A 113 2.75 -8.55 -1.86
N ASP A 114 1.88 -7.84 -1.13
CA ASP A 114 0.47 -7.73 -1.45
C ASP A 114 0.23 -6.93 -2.73
N LEU A 115 0.95 -5.82 -2.93
CA LEU A 115 0.87 -5.04 -4.16
C LEU A 115 1.36 -5.87 -5.36
N THR A 116 2.46 -6.60 -5.20
CA THR A 116 3.01 -7.46 -6.24
C THR A 116 2.05 -8.60 -6.58
N LYS A 117 1.48 -9.28 -5.57
CA LYS A 117 0.48 -10.35 -5.76
C LYS A 117 -0.83 -9.82 -6.36
N ALA A 118 -1.21 -8.58 -6.08
CA ALA A 118 -2.34 -7.91 -6.70
C ALA A 118 -2.08 -7.49 -8.16
N GLY A 119 -0.87 -7.69 -8.67
CA GLY A 119 -0.51 -7.45 -10.07
C GLY A 119 0.02 -6.05 -10.35
N PHE A 120 0.37 -5.26 -9.32
CA PHE A 120 1.02 -3.97 -9.54
C PHE A 120 2.46 -4.13 -9.99
N LEU A 121 2.90 -3.26 -10.91
CA LEU A 121 4.27 -3.26 -11.38
C LEU A 121 5.25 -2.79 -10.31
N ARG A 122 6.50 -3.23 -10.41
CA ARG A 122 7.60 -2.82 -9.52
C ARG A 122 7.71 -1.30 -9.37
N ASN A 123 7.52 -0.54 -10.45
CA ASN A 123 7.55 0.93 -10.40
C ASN A 123 6.42 1.50 -9.53
N THR A 124 5.20 0.96 -9.64
CA THR A 124 4.05 1.36 -8.82
C THR A 124 4.31 1.04 -7.35
N THR A 125 4.70 -0.20 -7.05
CA THR A 125 5.04 -0.65 -5.69
C THR A 125 6.18 0.19 -5.09
N SER A 126 7.19 0.55 -5.88
CA SER A 126 8.32 1.39 -5.44
C SER A 126 7.85 2.79 -5.06
N GLN A 127 6.93 3.37 -5.83
CA GLN A 127 6.38 4.69 -5.50
C GLN A 127 5.51 4.67 -4.23
N VAL A 128 4.77 3.58 -3.96
CA VAL A 128 4.04 3.42 -2.70
C VAL A 128 5.01 3.35 -1.53
N LEU A 129 6.05 2.53 -1.67
CA LEU A 129 7.08 2.31 -0.65
C LEU A 129 7.85 3.60 -0.32
N GLU A 130 8.26 4.36 -1.34
CA GLU A 130 8.91 5.67 -1.13
C GLU A 130 8.01 6.68 -0.41
N LYS A 131 6.70 6.63 -0.62
CA LYS A 131 5.76 7.48 0.13
C LYS A 131 5.67 7.06 1.59
N GLN A 132 5.73 5.76 1.89
CA GLN A 132 5.80 5.27 3.27
C GLN A 132 7.09 5.73 3.94
N TYR A 133 8.25 5.62 3.27
CA TYR A 133 9.53 6.08 3.81
C TYR A 133 9.51 7.57 4.14
N LYS A 134 9.03 8.42 3.22
CA LYS A 134 8.90 9.86 3.49
C LYS A 134 7.99 10.17 4.67
N MET A 135 6.93 9.38 4.88
CA MET A 135 6.08 9.51 6.05
C MET A 135 6.83 9.10 7.32
N LEU A 136 7.50 7.96 7.32
CA LEU A 136 8.24 7.42 8.48
C LEU A 136 9.41 8.33 8.86
N ASP A 137 10.15 8.87 7.89
CA ASP A 137 11.19 9.89 8.08
C ASP A 137 10.63 11.12 8.79
N LYS A 138 9.47 11.61 8.35
CA LYS A 138 8.80 12.77 8.98
C LYS A 138 8.35 12.49 10.41
N LEU A 139 7.99 11.24 10.71
CA LEU A 139 7.61 10.80 12.05
C LEU A 139 8.84 10.49 12.93
N GLY A 140 10.06 10.52 12.38
CA GLY A 140 11.28 10.15 13.12
C GLY A 140 11.36 8.66 13.46
N VAL A 141 10.66 7.81 12.71
CA VAL A 141 10.62 6.36 12.95
C VAL A 141 11.75 5.69 12.18
N LYS A 142 12.52 4.83 12.85
CA LYS A 142 13.58 4.05 12.19
C LYS A 142 12.97 2.92 11.35
N PHE A 143 13.47 2.75 10.13
CA PHE A 143 13.10 1.67 9.21
C PHE A 143 14.30 1.29 8.35
N GLU A 144 14.24 0.12 7.72
CA GLU A 144 15.18 -0.29 6.69
C GLU A 144 14.51 -0.27 5.32
N ARG A 145 15.24 0.19 4.31
CA ARG A 145 14.74 0.18 2.93
C ARG A 145 14.68 -1.26 2.42
N ILE A 146 13.54 -1.65 1.86
CA ILE A 146 13.28 -2.96 1.26
C ILE A 146 13.88 -2.95 -0.14
N ASN A 147 14.71 -3.95 -0.44
CA ASN A 147 15.18 -4.22 -1.79
C ASN A 147 14.45 -5.47 -2.32
N TYR A 148 13.77 -5.33 -3.45
CA TYR A 148 12.95 -6.37 -4.08
C TYR A 148 12.87 -6.19 -5.60
#